data_AF-A0A1H5KFP5-F1
#
_entry.id   AF-A0A1H5KFP5-F1
#
_cell.length_a   1.000
_cell.length_b   1.000
_cell.length_c   1.000
_cell.angle_alpha   90.00
_cell.angle_beta   90.00
_cell.angle_gamma   90.00
#
_symmetry.space_group_name_H-M   'P 1'
#
loop_
_entity.id
_entity.type
_entity.pdbx_description
1 polymer ?
#
loop_
_entity_poly.entity_id
_entity_poly.type
_entity_poly.pdbx_seq_one_letter_code
_entity_poly.pdbx_strand_id
1 'polypeptide(L)'
;MVDCELAGSQHTISLLRGSPIIDSYIYKTRYGQITRFIYDDAEASRGSEVQWQCASDQKNAHAFVVSGEFTSNYLQGALFYFDSMDGKIQRIDFAERNRPRWVKISAQGAQVIFENRGNESSHKYLSYGKNALFLELDEFPVTSKGESLIQLHASKP
;
A
#
# COMPACT_ATOMS: atom_id res chain seq x y z
N MET A 1 -1.13 -12.08 -12.52
CA MET A 1 -1.62 -10.69 -12.59
C MET A 1 -2.74 -10.56 -11.60
N VAL A 2 -2.78 -9.46 -10.86
CA VAL A 2 -3.88 -9.14 -9.95
C VAL A 2 -4.36 -7.73 -10.25
N ASP A 3 -5.67 -7.55 -10.28
CA ASP A 3 -6.31 -6.27 -10.58
C ASP A 3 -7.05 -5.74 -9.37
N CYS A 4 -7.02 -4.42 -9.20
CA CYS A 4 -7.72 -3.70 -8.14
C CYS A 4 -8.42 -2.47 -8.71
N GLU A 5 -9.75 -2.45 -8.67
CA GLU A 5 -10.53 -1.27 -9.06
C GLU A 5 -10.48 -0.25 -7.92
N LEU A 6 -9.79 0.89 -8.11
CA LEU A 6 -9.64 1.91 -7.06
C LEU A 6 -10.84 2.87 -7.00
N ALA A 7 -11.48 3.10 -8.14
CA ALA A 7 -12.70 3.91 -8.27
C ALA A 7 -13.50 3.46 -9.51
N GLY A 8 -13.94 2.20 -9.53
CA GLY A 8 -14.57 1.57 -10.68
C GLY A 8 -13.58 1.18 -11.79
N SER A 9 -14.11 0.58 -12.86
CA SER A 9 -13.32 -0.12 -13.88
C SER A 9 -12.38 0.75 -14.72
N GLN A 10 -12.60 2.07 -14.77
CA GLN A 10 -11.70 3.02 -15.45
C GLN A 10 -10.47 3.36 -14.59
N HIS A 11 -10.53 3.11 -13.28
CA HIS A 11 -9.50 3.43 -12.31
C HIS A 11 -8.90 2.15 -11.70
N THR A 12 -8.56 1.20 -12.57
CA THR A 12 -7.99 -0.09 -12.17
C THR A 12 -6.46 -0.05 -12.20
N ILE A 13 -5.84 -0.48 -11.10
CA ILE A 13 -4.41 -0.77 -11.05
C ILE A 13 -4.18 -2.29 -11.09
N SER A 14 -3.23 -2.73 -11.91
CA SER A 14 -2.77 -4.12 -11.94
C SER A 14 -1.40 -4.27 -11.30
N LEU A 15 -1.19 -5.34 -10.53
CA LEU A 15 0.13 -5.86 -10.19
C LEU A 15 0.50 -6.98 -11.17
N LEU A 16 1.60 -6.75 -11.89
CA LEU A 16 2.19 -7.69 -12.82
C LEU A 16 3.41 -8.33 -12.15
N ARG A 17 3.44 -9.66 -12.13
CA ARG A 17 4.57 -10.45 -11.65
C ARG A 17 5.27 -11.06 -12.85
N GLY A 18 6.57 -10.79 -12.99
CA GLY A 18 7.40 -11.37 -14.05
C GLY A 18 7.69 -12.86 -13.85
N SER A 19 8.60 -13.41 -14.65
CA SER A 19 9.14 -14.76 -14.46
C SER A 19 9.97 -14.84 -13.17
N PRO A 20 9.99 -16.01 -12.50
CA PRO A 20 10.79 -16.20 -11.29
C PRO A 20 12.29 -16.06 -11.57
N ILE A 21 13.00 -15.49 -10.59
CA ILE A 21 14.46 -15.42 -10.51
C ILE A 21 14.85 -15.99 -9.13
N ILE A 22 15.19 -17.28 -9.09
CA ILE A 22 15.36 -18.05 -7.85
C ILE A 22 14.04 -18.06 -7.06
N ASP A 23 13.96 -17.31 -5.96
CA ASP A 23 12.84 -17.18 -5.02
C ASP A 23 12.15 -15.81 -5.11
N SER A 24 12.58 -14.98 -6.05
CA SER A 24 12.12 -13.60 -6.22
C SER A 24 11.50 -13.37 -7.60
N TYR A 25 10.80 -12.25 -7.75
CA TYR A 25 10.20 -11.85 -9.02
C TYR A 25 10.39 -10.35 -9.21
N ILE A 26 10.41 -9.90 -10.47
CA ILE A 26 10.36 -8.47 -10.80
C ILE A 26 8.90 -8.05 -10.91
N TYR A 27 8.51 -7.05 -10.11
CA TYR A 27 7.14 -6.54 -10.06
C TYR A 27 6.98 -5.25 -10.85
N LYS A 28 5.85 -5.14 -11.55
CA LYS A 28 5.44 -3.95 -12.28
C LYS A 28 4.02 -3.60 -11.92
N THR A 29 3.69 -2.31 -11.94
CA THR A 29 2.31 -1.85 -11.89
C THR A 29 1.85 -1.40 -13.27
N ARG A 30 0.56 -1.59 -13.54
CA ARG A 30 -0.08 -1.09 -14.75
C ARG A 30 -1.31 -0.28 -14.40
N TYR A 31 -1.43 0.91 -14.97
CA TYR A 31 -2.61 1.75 -14.91
C TYR A 31 -2.93 2.27 -16.33
N GLY A 32 -4.14 1.98 -16.81
CA GLY A 32 -4.49 2.17 -18.22
C GLY A 32 -3.49 1.45 -19.13
N GLN A 33 -2.86 2.17 -20.05
CA GLN A 33 -1.85 1.64 -20.98
C GLN A 33 -0.41 1.76 -20.44
N ILE A 34 -0.22 2.40 -19.28
CA ILE A 34 1.11 2.68 -18.75
C ILE A 34 1.52 1.53 -17.83
N THR A 35 2.63 0.87 -18.18
CA THR A 35 3.27 -0.15 -17.34
C THR A 35 4.60 0.37 -16.82
N ARG A 36 4.84 0.29 -15.51
CA ARG A 36 6.07 0.74 -14.86
C ARG A 36 6.56 -0.29 -13.85
N PHE A 37 7.85 -0.26 -13.56
CA PHE A 37 8.41 -0.95 -12.41
C PHE A 37 7.71 -0.47 -11.13
N ILE A 38 7.52 -1.35 -10.15
CA ILE A 38 6.92 -0.95 -8.87
C ILE A 38 7.87 -0.03 -8.11
N TYR A 39 9.17 -0.08 -8.34
CA TYR A 39 10.14 0.93 -7.91
C TYR A 39 10.91 1.48 -9.12
N ASP A 40 12.03 2.16 -8.90
CA ASP A 40 12.73 2.93 -9.93
C ASP A 40 13.13 2.09 -11.15
N ASP A 41 13.57 0.85 -10.92
CA ASP A 41 14.01 -0.06 -11.97
C ASP A 41 13.69 -1.53 -11.67
N ALA A 42 14.23 -2.42 -12.50
CA ALA A 42 14.04 -3.86 -12.39
C ALA A 42 14.70 -4.46 -11.13
N GLU A 43 15.83 -3.91 -10.69
CA GLU A 43 16.56 -4.38 -9.51
C GLU A 43 15.81 -3.97 -8.25
N ALA A 44 15.45 -2.69 -8.11
CA ALA A 44 14.65 -2.19 -6.99
C ALA A 44 13.27 -2.86 -6.92
N SER A 45 12.71 -3.27 -8.06
CA SER A 45 11.43 -3.98 -8.16
C SER A 45 11.51 -5.48 -7.99
N ARG A 46 12.70 -6.03 -7.80
CA ARG A 46 12.89 -7.44 -7.50
C ARG A 46 12.55 -7.68 -6.04
N GLY A 47 11.60 -8.58 -5.78
CA GLY A 47 11.22 -8.90 -4.41
C GLY A 47 10.79 -10.34 -4.16
N SER A 48 10.95 -10.77 -2.92
CA SER A 48 10.49 -12.02 -2.32
C SER A 48 9.34 -11.73 -1.35
N GLU A 49 8.57 -12.78 -1.03
CA GLU A 49 7.45 -12.71 -0.08
C GLU A 49 6.46 -11.56 -0.34
N VAL A 50 6.26 -11.18 -1.61
CA VAL A 50 5.37 -10.08 -1.96
C VAL A 50 3.91 -10.50 -1.76
N GLN A 51 3.23 -9.74 -0.93
CA GLN A 51 1.80 -9.84 -0.65
C GLN A 51 1.09 -8.59 -1.14
N TRP A 52 -0.17 -8.74 -1.49
CA TRP A 52 -0.99 -7.63 -1.93
C TRP A 52 -2.44 -7.80 -1.46
N GLN A 53 -3.14 -6.68 -1.29
CA GLN A 53 -4.54 -6.68 -0.93
C GLN A 53 -5.27 -5.47 -1.51
N CYS A 54 -6.43 -5.73 -2.10
CA CYS A 54 -7.45 -4.70 -2.33
C CYS A 54 -8.21 -4.45 -1.03
N ALA A 55 -7.96 -3.31 -0.40
CA ALA A 55 -8.69 -2.83 0.75
C ALA A 55 -9.96 -2.13 0.27
N SER A 56 -11.13 -2.61 0.72
CA SER A 56 -12.44 -2.03 0.41
C SER A 56 -13.34 -2.05 1.64
N ASP A 57 -14.22 -1.06 1.76
CA ASP A 57 -15.26 -0.96 2.80
C ASP A 57 -16.66 -1.35 2.28
N GLN A 58 -16.74 -2.01 1.11
CA GLN A 58 -17.97 -2.43 0.42
C GLN A 58 -18.88 -1.30 -0.09
N LYS A 59 -18.68 -0.03 0.29
CA LYS A 59 -19.60 1.08 -0.05
C LYS A 59 -19.04 2.12 -1.01
N ASN A 60 -17.72 2.33 -1.03
CA ASN A 60 -16.91 2.97 -2.07
C ASN A 60 -15.72 3.66 -1.40
N ALA A 61 -14.60 2.93 -1.35
CA ALA A 61 -13.24 3.44 -1.39
C ALA A 61 -12.33 2.22 -1.55
N HIS A 62 -11.55 2.17 -2.62
CA HIS A 62 -10.70 1.03 -2.90
C HIS A 62 -9.24 1.47 -2.93
N ALA A 63 -8.46 0.84 -2.06
CA ALA A 63 -7.03 1.02 -1.95
C ALA A 63 -6.34 -0.30 -2.33
N PHE A 64 -5.18 -0.22 -2.96
CA PHE A 64 -4.36 -1.39 -3.29
C PHE A 64 -3.04 -1.30 -2.55
N VAL A 65 -2.80 -2.23 -1.63
CA VAL A 65 -1.57 -2.31 -0.85
C VAL A 65 -0.72 -3.43 -1.41
N VAL A 66 0.55 -3.16 -1.67
CA VAL A 66 1.57 -4.16 -2.01
C VAL A 66 2.69 -4.04 -0.99
N SER A 67 3.17 -5.17 -0.47
CA SER A 67 4.29 -5.18 0.46
C SER A 67 5.11 -6.46 0.36
N GLY A 68 6.41 -6.38 0.56
CA GLY A 68 7.30 -7.54 0.51
C GLY A 68 8.74 -7.18 0.82
N GLU A 69 9.60 -8.18 0.68
CA GLU A 69 11.04 -7.99 0.78
C GLU A 69 11.55 -7.58 -0.59
N PHE A 70 11.92 -6.30 -0.73
CA PHE A 70 12.59 -5.77 -1.92
C PHE A 70 14.06 -5.53 -1.58
N THR A 71 14.76 -4.63 -2.26
CA THR A 71 16.20 -4.37 -2.06
C THR A 71 16.56 -3.66 -0.75
N SER A 72 15.73 -3.74 0.29
CA SER A 72 15.88 -3.05 1.58
C SER A 72 16.01 -4.04 2.74
N ASN A 73 16.65 -3.59 3.82
CA ASN A 73 16.72 -4.31 5.11
C ASN A 73 15.39 -4.30 5.89
N TYR A 74 14.36 -3.66 5.34
CA TYR A 74 13.02 -3.55 5.88
C TYR A 74 11.99 -4.03 4.87
N LEU A 75 10.81 -4.42 5.35
CA LEU A 75 9.70 -4.74 4.48
C LEU A 75 9.21 -3.45 3.82
N GLN A 76 9.31 -3.39 2.50
CA GLN A 76 8.92 -2.23 1.72
C GLN A 76 7.56 -2.46 1.06
N GLY A 77 6.86 -1.38 0.78
CA GLY A 77 5.63 -1.47 0.04
C GLY A 77 5.12 -0.14 -0.45
N ALA A 78 4.01 -0.23 -1.18
CA ALA A 78 3.29 0.90 -1.73
C ALA A 78 1.78 0.72 -1.52
N LEU A 79 1.14 1.79 -1.09
CA LEU A 79 -0.31 1.95 -1.09
C LEU A 79 -0.68 2.80 -2.31
N PHE A 80 -1.59 2.28 -3.15
CA PHE A 80 -2.18 2.99 -4.26
C PHE A 80 -3.65 3.27 -3.96
N TYR A 81 -4.12 4.48 -4.24
CA TYR A 81 -5.52 4.87 -4.05
C TYR A 81 -5.93 5.90 -5.11
N PHE A 82 -7.21 5.96 -5.43
CA PHE A 82 -7.72 7.03 -6.29
C PHE A 82 -8.02 8.28 -5.44
N ASP A 83 -7.35 9.38 -5.76
CA ASP A 83 -7.66 10.68 -5.20
C ASP A 83 -8.70 11.38 -6.08
N SER A 84 -9.91 11.55 -5.55
CA SER A 84 -11.03 12.17 -6.25
C SER A 84 -10.86 13.67 -6.46
N MET A 85 -10.04 14.35 -5.65
CA MET A 85 -9.75 15.78 -5.81
C MET A 85 -8.82 15.99 -7.01
N ASP A 86 -7.82 15.13 -7.16
CA ASP A 86 -6.81 15.22 -8.24
C ASP A 86 -7.20 14.42 -9.49
N GLY A 87 -8.22 13.56 -9.40
CA GLY A 87 -8.67 12.66 -10.46
C GLY A 87 -7.60 11.63 -10.88
N LYS A 88 -6.69 11.27 -9.97
CA LYS A 88 -5.50 10.47 -10.27
C LYS A 88 -5.29 9.39 -9.22
N ILE A 89 -4.66 8.30 -9.65
CA ILE A 89 -4.11 7.32 -8.72
C ILE A 89 -2.87 7.92 -8.06
N GLN A 90 -2.93 8.02 -6.75
CA GLN A 90 -1.84 8.43 -5.89
C GLN A 90 -1.12 7.20 -5.34
N ARG A 91 0.12 7.41 -4.93
CA ARG A 91 1.00 6.39 -4.36
C ARG A 91 1.60 6.90 -3.04
N ILE A 92 1.67 6.02 -2.06
CA ILE A 92 2.35 6.24 -0.79
C ILE A 92 3.32 5.09 -0.58
N ASP A 93 4.61 5.40 -0.53
CA ASP A 93 5.66 4.43 -0.23
C ASP A 93 5.90 4.34 1.28
N PHE A 94 6.26 3.15 1.74
CA PHE A 94 6.58 2.88 3.13
C PHE A 94 7.66 1.81 3.25
N ALA A 95 8.39 1.83 4.36
CA ALA A 95 9.38 0.81 4.71
C ALA A 95 9.33 0.58 6.22
N GLU A 96 8.92 -0.61 6.65
CA GLU A 96 8.69 -0.92 8.06
C GLU A 96 9.15 -2.33 8.42
N ARG A 97 9.30 -2.61 9.72
CA ARG A 97 9.72 -3.94 10.21
C ARG A 97 8.62 -5.00 10.13
N ASN A 98 7.37 -4.57 9.97
CA ASN A 98 6.21 -5.45 9.89
C ASN A 98 5.27 -5.00 8.79
N ARG A 99 4.38 -5.91 8.37
CA ARG A 99 3.34 -5.58 7.39
C ARG A 99 2.34 -4.57 7.96
N PRO A 100 1.78 -3.70 7.10
CA PRO A 100 0.71 -2.82 7.51
C PRO A 100 -0.50 -3.65 7.95
N ARG A 101 -1.26 -3.10 8.89
CA ARG A 101 -2.46 -3.76 9.41
C ARG A 101 -3.74 -3.04 9.08
N TRP A 102 -3.66 -1.75 8.75
CA TRP A 102 -4.85 -0.99 8.37
C TRP A 102 -4.56 0.00 7.26
N VAL A 103 -5.63 0.32 6.52
CA VAL A 103 -5.69 1.46 5.62
C VAL A 103 -6.81 2.37 6.11
N LYS A 104 -6.49 3.63 6.37
CA LYS A 104 -7.48 4.67 6.59
C LYS A 104 -7.70 5.42 5.29
N ILE A 105 -8.96 5.67 4.93
CA ILE A 105 -9.31 6.50 3.78
C ILE A 105 -10.19 7.64 4.27
N SER A 106 -9.79 8.87 3.96
CA SER A 106 -10.54 10.09 4.29
C SER A 106 -10.53 11.07 3.12
N ALA A 107 -11.20 12.21 3.29
CA ALA A 107 -11.19 13.31 2.31
C ALA A 107 -9.79 13.91 2.11
N GLN A 108 -8.86 13.73 3.05
CA GLN A 108 -7.47 14.20 2.94
C GLN A 108 -6.56 13.22 2.20
N GLY A 109 -7.09 12.05 1.80
CA GLY A 109 -6.36 10.99 1.12
C GLY A 109 -6.34 9.70 1.94
N ALA A 110 -5.64 8.69 1.40
CA ALA A 110 -5.43 7.44 2.11
C ALA A 110 -4.19 7.49 3.01
N GLN A 111 -4.19 6.64 4.03
CA GLN A 111 -3.07 6.39 4.92
C GLN A 111 -2.92 4.89 5.13
N VAL A 112 -1.69 4.42 5.26
CA VAL A 112 -1.36 3.04 5.64
C VAL A 112 -0.77 3.05 7.04
N ILE A 113 -1.30 2.17 7.90
CA ILE A 113 -1.04 2.18 9.35
C ILE A 113 -0.44 0.86 9.81
N PHE A 114 0.57 0.97 10.65
CA PHE A 114 1.35 -0.12 11.24
C PHE A 114 1.18 -0.12 12.76
N GLU A 115 1.14 -1.32 13.35
CA GLU A 115 1.52 -1.45 14.77
C GLU A 115 3.03 -1.21 14.87
N ASN A 116 3.45 -0.30 15.75
CA ASN A 116 4.87 -0.10 16.02
C ASN A 116 5.39 -1.26 16.88
N ARG A 117 6.55 -1.80 16.52
CA ARG A 117 7.24 -2.86 17.26
C ARG A 117 8.25 -2.34 18.30
N GLY A 118 8.33 -1.03 18.51
CA GLY A 118 8.94 -0.42 19.70
C GLY A 118 10.45 -0.20 19.64
N ASN A 119 11.04 -0.02 18.44
CA ASN A 119 12.49 0.15 18.30
C ASN A 119 12.90 1.59 18.00
N GLU A 120 12.29 2.21 17.00
CA GLU A 120 12.72 3.53 16.48
C GLU A 120 11.81 4.67 16.97
N SER A 121 10.67 4.31 17.55
CA SER A 121 9.66 5.23 18.07
C SER A 121 9.03 4.67 19.35
N SER A 122 8.68 5.53 20.30
CA SER A 122 7.94 5.17 21.52
C SER A 122 6.41 5.10 21.31
N HIS A 123 5.92 5.56 20.16
CA HIS A 123 4.49 5.61 19.85
C HIS A 123 3.93 4.23 19.50
N LYS A 124 2.63 4.03 19.63
CA LYS A 124 2.02 2.69 19.39
C LYS A 124 1.80 2.36 17.93
N TYR A 125 1.59 3.36 17.08
CA TYR A 125 1.30 3.19 15.67
C TYR A 125 2.11 4.16 14.81
N LEU A 126 2.40 3.74 13.59
CA LEU A 126 3.03 4.56 12.55
C LEU A 126 2.07 4.66 11.38
N SER A 127 1.93 5.86 10.80
CA SER A 127 1.00 6.13 9.70
C SER A 127 1.71 6.90 8.59
N TYR A 128 1.64 6.36 7.38
CA TYR A 128 2.16 6.99 6.16
C TYR A 128 1.00 7.49 5.31
N GLY A 129 1.09 8.72 4.78
CA GLY A 129 0.03 9.38 4.02
C GLY A 129 0.53 10.12 2.79
N LYS A 130 -0.39 10.83 2.12
CA LYS A 130 -0.12 11.69 0.96
C LYS A 130 1.01 12.69 1.27
N ASN A 131 1.80 13.05 0.24
CA ASN A 131 2.89 14.04 0.33
C ASN A 131 3.97 13.68 1.36
N ALA A 132 4.32 12.39 1.45
CA ALA A 132 5.30 11.88 2.43
C ALA A 132 4.94 12.21 3.89
N LEU A 133 3.65 12.37 4.19
CA LEU A 133 3.18 12.53 5.56
C LEU A 133 3.55 11.28 6.37
N PHE A 134 4.22 11.49 7.49
CA PHE A 134 4.51 10.46 8.47
C PHE A 134 4.03 10.92 9.84
N LEU A 135 3.25 10.08 10.51
CA LEU A 135 2.68 10.35 11.83
C LEU A 135 2.99 9.19 12.78
N GLU A 136 3.40 9.55 13.97
CA GLU A 136 3.56 8.63 15.10
C GLU A 136 2.39 8.85 16.06
N LEU A 137 1.69 7.79 16.43
CA LEU A 137 0.40 7.88 17.13
C LEU A 137 0.39 6.99 18.38
N ASP A 138 -0.01 7.55 19.52
CA ASP A 138 -0.24 6.79 20.76
C ASP A 138 -1.63 6.16 20.84
N GLU A 139 -2.56 6.74 20.08
CA GLU A 139 -3.94 6.30 19.98
C GLU A 139 -4.25 5.85 18.56
N PHE A 140 -5.10 4.84 18.47
CA PHE A 140 -5.51 4.32 17.18
C PHE A 140 -6.41 5.36 16.48
N PRO A 141 -6.18 5.66 15.19
CA PRO A 141 -6.89 6.75 14.54
C PRO A 141 -8.39 6.51 14.51
N VAL A 142 -9.13 7.45 15.08
CA VAL A 142 -10.60 7.43 15.08
C VAL A 142 -11.11 7.81 13.69
N THR A 143 -12.16 7.12 13.23
CA THR A 143 -12.86 7.42 11.98
C THR A 143 -13.97 8.43 12.21
N SER A 144 -13.98 9.50 11.43
CA SER A 144 -15.10 10.45 11.34
C SER A 144 -16.15 9.99 10.32
N LYS A 145 -17.31 10.66 10.30
CA LYS A 145 -18.36 10.36 9.32
C LYS A 145 -17.84 10.54 7.89
N GLY A 146 -17.91 9.47 7.10
CA GLY A 146 -17.40 9.44 5.72
C GLY A 146 -15.94 9.01 5.59
N GLU A 147 -15.28 8.65 6.70
CA GLU A 147 -13.99 7.98 6.68
C GLU A 147 -14.16 6.46 6.87
N SER A 148 -13.23 5.71 6.28
CA SER A 148 -13.23 4.26 6.37
C SER A 148 -11.89 3.77 6.88
N LEU A 149 -11.93 2.84 7.83
CA LEU A 149 -10.76 2.17 8.35
C LEU A 149 -10.87 0.69 8.08
N ILE A 150 -10.00 0.21 7.18
CA ILE A 150 -10.06 -1.12 6.62
C ILE A 150 -8.92 -1.92 7.24
N GLN A 151 -9.26 -3.02 7.91
CA GLN A 151 -8.27 -3.96 8.41
C GLN A 151 -7.73 -4.82 7.26
N LEU A 152 -6.42 -4.85 7.11
CA LEU A 152 -5.74 -5.73 6.17
C LEU A 152 -5.67 -7.14 6.76
N HIS A 153 -5.92 -8.13 5.92
CA HIS A 153 -5.80 -9.51 6.32
C HIS A 153 -4.32 -9.87 6.34
N ALA A 154 -3.87 -10.50 7.43
CA ALA A 154 -2.61 -11.21 7.38
C ALA A 154 -2.78 -12.36 6.38
N SER A 155 -2.07 -12.32 5.25
CA SER A 155 -1.93 -13.51 4.42
C SER A 155 -1.32 -14.59 5.32
N LYS A 156 -1.93 -15.78 5.36
CA LYS A 156 -1.32 -16.91 6.06
C LYS A 156 0.10 -17.12 5.49
N PRO A 157 1.08 -17.42 6.38
CA PRO A 157 2.44 -17.76 5.95
C PRO A 157 2.44 -18.94 4.97
#